data_AF-A0A7Y9X967-F1
#
_entry.id   AF-A0A7Y9X967-F1
#
_cell.length_a   1.000
_cell.length_b   1.000
_cell.length_c   1.000
_cell.angle_alpha   90.00
_cell.angle_beta   90.00
_cell.angle_gamma   90.00
#
_symmetry.space_group_name_H-M   'P 1'
#
loop_
_entity.id
_entity.type
_entity.pdbx_description
1 polymer ?
#
loop_
_entity_poly.entity_id
_entity_poly.type
_entity_poly.pdbx_seq_one_letter_code
_entity_poly.pdbx_strand_id
1 'polypeptide(L)'
;MPATTRPRRESEIDGVDRVFLAPAEFDRRLVAGELLEWSRIGSYRRGTPYQPLRARLDAGQPVLLPLDLPGAPLVRARLPDSRLVLLSPPGYHPDAVVAAAFEHTLTHDLTERVADELVGLLGSSYPDPTWSRVRG
;
A
#
# COMPACT_ATOMS: atom_id res chain seq x y z
N MET A 1 8.45 1.02 -4.99
CA MET A 1 8.50 2.48 -4.74
C MET A 1 7.12 3.10 -4.99
N PRO A 2 6.53 3.84 -4.03
CA PRO A 2 5.21 4.44 -4.18
C PRO A 2 5.27 5.76 -4.98
N ALA A 3 4.17 6.09 -5.67
CA ALA A 3 4.00 7.36 -6.39
C ALA A 3 3.26 8.38 -5.53
N THR A 4 3.57 9.67 -5.67
CA THR A 4 2.86 10.75 -4.97
C THR A 4 2.80 12.04 -5.79
N THR A 5 1.74 12.84 -5.58
CA THR A 5 1.64 14.20 -6.13
C THR A 5 2.11 15.29 -5.18
N ARG A 6 2.61 14.92 -3.99
CA ARG A 6 3.22 15.89 -3.08
C ARG A 6 4.54 16.38 -3.68
N PRO A 7 4.90 17.67 -3.53
CA PRO A 7 6.23 18.13 -3.88
C PRO A 7 7.32 17.34 -3.15
N ARG A 8 8.39 16.99 -3.87
CA ARG A 8 9.59 16.36 -3.32
C ARG A 8 10.23 17.27 -2.26
N ARG A 9 10.61 16.73 -1.10
CA ARG A 9 11.45 17.45 -0.13
C ARG A 9 12.89 17.47 -0.60
N GLU A 10 13.67 18.44 -0.15
CA GLU A 10 15.06 18.60 -0.56
C GLU A 10 15.91 17.34 -0.35
N SER A 11 15.67 16.62 0.76
CA SER A 11 16.36 15.39 1.13
C SER A 11 15.89 14.13 0.40
N GLU A 12 14.79 14.18 -0.35
CA GLU A 12 14.23 13.03 -1.07
C GLU A 12 14.75 12.99 -2.51
N ILE A 13 14.96 11.80 -3.07
CA ILE A 13 15.42 11.56 -4.44
C ILE A 13 14.27 10.93 -5.24
N ASP A 14 13.91 11.56 -6.35
CA ASP A 14 12.89 11.03 -7.26
C ASP A 14 13.36 9.74 -7.93
N GLY A 15 12.47 8.76 -8.03
CA GLY A 15 12.81 7.44 -8.56
C GLY A 15 13.56 6.54 -7.57
N VAL A 16 13.87 7.01 -6.37
CA VAL A 16 14.48 6.23 -5.29
C VAL A 16 13.56 6.16 -4.08
N ASP A 17 13.26 7.31 -3.46
CA ASP A 17 12.40 7.36 -2.28
C ASP A 17 10.93 7.19 -2.69
N ARG A 18 10.52 7.94 -3.72
CA ARG A 18 9.17 7.95 -4.29
C ARG A 18 9.25 8.35 -5.76
N VAL A 19 8.18 8.07 -6.49
CA VAL A 19 7.95 8.68 -7.80
C VAL A 19 7.10 9.94 -7.61
N PHE A 20 7.70 11.11 -7.80
CA PHE A 20 7.01 12.40 -7.64
C PHE A 20 6.35 12.80 -8.97
N LEU A 21 5.03 12.75 -9.01
CA LEU A 21 4.23 12.97 -10.22
C LEU A 21 3.50 14.32 -10.16
N ALA A 22 3.41 14.99 -11.30
CA ALA A 22 2.45 16.07 -11.46
C ALA A 22 1.01 15.52 -11.33
N PRO A 23 0.02 16.33 -10.89
CA PRO A 23 -1.36 15.88 -10.75
C PRO A 23 -1.93 15.24 -12.04
N ALA A 24 -1.74 15.89 -13.18
CA ALA A 24 -2.23 15.39 -14.48
C ALA A 24 -1.60 14.03 -14.87
N GLU A 25 -0.33 13.83 -14.52
CA GLU A 25 0.37 12.58 -14.76
C GLU A 25 -0.16 11.46 -13.86
N PHE A 26 -0.44 11.76 -12.60
CA PHE A 26 -1.10 10.81 -11.70
C PHE A 26 -2.48 10.38 -12.23
N ASP A 27 -3.26 11.34 -12.73
CA ASP A 27 -4.57 11.07 -13.34
C ASP A 27 -4.46 10.17 -14.58
N ARG A 28 -3.47 10.43 -15.45
CA ARG A 28 -3.18 9.58 -16.60
C ARG A 28 -2.89 8.14 -16.17
N ARG A 29 -2.02 7.93 -15.17
CA ARG A 29 -1.67 6.59 -14.66
C ARG A 29 -2.85 5.88 -14.01
N LEU A 30 -3.69 6.64 -13.30
CA LEU A 30 -4.90 6.10 -12.69
C LEU A 30 -5.87 5.57 -13.75
N VAL A 31 -6.13 6.37 -14.80
CA VAL A 31 -7.00 5.98 -15.93
C VAL A 31 -6.41 4.82 -16.73
N ALA A 32 -5.09 4.82 -16.94
CA ALA A 32 -4.37 3.72 -17.61
C ALA A 32 -4.30 2.43 -16.76
N GLY A 33 -4.76 2.48 -15.50
CA GLY A 33 -4.75 1.33 -14.61
C GLY A 33 -3.35 0.90 -14.17
N GLU A 34 -2.39 1.81 -14.19
CA GLU A 34 -0.99 1.58 -13.80
C GLU A 34 -0.77 1.64 -12.28
N LEU A 35 -1.78 2.05 -11.52
CA LEU A 35 -1.78 2.06 -10.07
C LEU A 35 -2.66 0.91 -9.55
N LEU A 36 -2.09 0.11 -8.65
CA LEU A 36 -2.77 -1.01 -8.01
C LEU A 36 -3.81 -0.52 -6.99
N GLU A 37 -3.39 0.43 -6.16
CA GLU A 37 -4.23 1.15 -5.20
C GLU A 37 -3.80 2.61 -5.16
N TRP A 38 -4.68 3.46 -4.66
CA TRP A 38 -4.39 4.86 -4.44
C TRP A 38 -5.26 5.43 -3.33
N SER A 39 -4.77 6.51 -2.72
CA SER A 39 -5.49 7.28 -1.73
C SER A 39 -5.18 8.78 -1.83
N ARG A 40 -6.02 9.59 -1.19
CA ARG A 40 -5.85 11.04 -1.07
C ARG A 40 -5.49 11.40 0.38
N ILE A 41 -4.47 12.23 0.55
CA ILE A 41 -4.04 12.79 1.84
C ILE A 41 -4.03 14.32 1.68
N GLY A 42 -5.03 14.97 2.27
CA GLY A 42 -5.25 16.40 2.04
C GLY A 42 -5.44 16.70 0.55
N SER A 43 -4.64 17.64 0.03
CA SER A 43 -4.65 18.01 -1.39
C SER A 43 -3.81 17.08 -2.28
N TYR A 44 -3.07 16.14 -1.70
CA TYR A 44 -2.14 15.28 -2.43
C TYR A 44 -2.70 13.87 -2.60
N ARG A 45 -2.20 13.18 -3.62
CA ARG A 45 -2.52 11.77 -3.88
C ARG A 45 -1.26 10.92 -3.72
N ARG A 46 -1.47 9.67 -3.36
CA ARG A 46 -0.45 8.62 -3.36
C ARG A 46 -1.03 7.38 -4.03
N GLY A 47 -0.17 6.56 -4.61
CA GLY A 47 -0.57 5.28 -5.15
C GLY A 47 0.59 4.32 -5.26
N THR A 48 0.26 3.04 -5.30
CA THR A 48 1.24 1.97 -5.47
C THR A 48 1.28 1.59 -6.94
N PRO A 49 2.40 1.80 -7.66
CA PRO A 49 2.55 1.33 -9.04
C PRO A 49 2.29 -0.17 -9.14
N TYR A 50 1.63 -0.61 -10.20
CA TYR A 50 1.28 -2.02 -10.37
C TYR A 50 2.39 -2.82 -11.06
N GLN A 51 3.10 -2.20 -12.02
CA GLN A 51 4.03 -2.91 -12.90
C GLN A 51 5.11 -3.73 -12.16
N PRO A 52 5.81 -3.19 -11.13
CA PRO A 52 6.85 -3.99 -10.49
C PRO A 52 6.29 -5.09 -9.55
N LEU A 53 5.03 -5.00 -9.11
CA LEU A 53 4.33 -6.09 -8.41
C LEU A 53 4.08 -7.23 -9.39
N ARG A 54 3.49 -6.88 -10.54
CA ARG A 54 3.17 -7.81 -11.61
C ARG A 54 4.41 -8.60 -12.05
N ALA A 55 5.54 -7.93 -12.23
CA ALA A 55 6.80 -8.58 -12.58
C ALA A 55 7.26 -9.65 -11.56
N ARG A 56 7.05 -9.42 -10.26
CA ARG A 56 7.37 -10.41 -9.21
C ARG A 56 6.40 -11.59 -9.22
N LEU A 57 5.11 -11.31 -9.36
CA LEU A 57 4.08 -12.35 -9.46
C LEU A 57 4.30 -13.22 -10.70
N ASP A 58 4.63 -12.63 -11.85
CA ASP A 58 4.97 -13.34 -13.09
C ASP A 58 6.22 -14.22 -12.93
N ALA A 59 7.13 -13.87 -12.03
CA ALA A 59 8.30 -14.67 -11.66
C ALA A 59 8.00 -15.75 -10.61
N GLY A 60 6.72 -15.96 -10.23
CA GLY A 60 6.31 -16.93 -9.21
C GLY A 60 6.74 -16.54 -7.79
N GLN A 61 7.11 -15.28 -7.56
CA GLN A 61 7.55 -14.81 -6.25
C GLN A 61 6.34 -14.28 -5.48
N PRO A 62 6.05 -14.81 -4.28
CA PRO A 62 4.99 -14.25 -3.44
C PRO A 62 5.33 -12.83 -3.03
N VAL A 63 4.28 -12.01 -2.87
CA VAL A 63 4.43 -10.62 -2.45
C VAL A 63 3.48 -10.35 -1.29
N LEU A 64 4.03 -9.79 -0.23
CA LEU A 64 3.26 -9.22 0.88
C LEU A 64 3.20 -7.71 0.67
N LEU A 65 2.00 -7.15 0.69
CA LEU A 65 1.75 -5.73 0.48
C LEU A 65 1.10 -5.14 1.74
N PRO A 66 1.76 -4.21 2.45
CA PRO A 66 1.12 -3.47 3.53
C PRO A 66 0.13 -2.47 2.94
N LEU A 67 -1.11 -2.49 3.42
CA LEU A 67 -2.23 -1.70 2.91
C LEU A 67 -3.03 -1.08 4.04
N ASP A 68 -3.60 0.10 3.77
CA ASP A 68 -4.65 0.67 4.61
C ASP A 68 -6.02 0.07 4.20
N LEU A 69 -7.02 0.14 5.09
CA LEU A 69 -8.36 -0.42 4.85
C LEU A 69 -8.99 -0.02 3.50
N PRO A 70 -8.93 1.26 3.05
CA PRO A 70 -9.50 1.64 1.76
C PRO A 70 -8.76 1.06 0.55
N GLY A 71 -7.47 0.69 0.71
CA GLY A 71 -6.66 0.11 -0.36
C GLY A 71 -6.96 -1.37 -0.60
N ALA A 72 -7.30 -2.12 0.45
CA ALA A 72 -7.61 -3.55 0.38
C ALA A 72 -8.65 -3.93 -0.72
N PRO A 73 -9.83 -3.27 -0.82
CA PRO A 73 -10.79 -3.59 -1.88
C PRO A 73 -10.29 -3.24 -3.29
N LEU A 74 -9.47 -2.18 -3.44
CA LEU A 74 -8.87 -1.83 -4.74
C LEU A 74 -7.91 -2.91 -5.21
N VAL A 75 -7.08 -3.43 -4.29
CA VAL A 75 -6.17 -4.54 -4.58
C VAL A 75 -6.97 -5.79 -4.93
N ARG A 76 -7.99 -6.16 -4.15
CA ARG A 76 -8.83 -7.32 -4.44
C ARG A 76 -9.48 -7.25 -5.82
N ALA A 77 -9.96 -6.07 -6.23
CA ALA A 77 -10.57 -5.88 -7.53
C ALA A 77 -9.58 -6.09 -8.69
N ARG A 78 -8.29 -5.76 -8.49
CA ARG A 78 -7.22 -5.95 -9.49
C ARG A 78 -6.57 -7.32 -9.43
N LEU A 79 -6.53 -7.93 -8.26
CA LEU A 79 -5.93 -9.23 -7.97
C LEU A 79 -6.96 -10.09 -7.21
N PRO A 80 -7.94 -10.69 -7.91
CA PRO A 80 -9.01 -11.45 -7.26
C PRO A 80 -8.50 -12.62 -6.41
N ASP A 81 -7.36 -13.20 -6.78
CA ASP A 81 -6.73 -14.33 -6.08
C ASP A 81 -5.85 -13.91 -4.89
N SER A 82 -5.78 -12.61 -4.57
CA SER A 82 -5.08 -12.13 -3.38
C SER A 82 -5.66 -12.73 -2.09
N ARG A 83 -4.96 -12.59 -0.97
CA ARG A 83 -5.52 -12.89 0.36
C ARG A 83 -5.41 -11.64 1.21
N LEU A 84 -6.47 -11.28 1.89
CA LEU A 84 -6.55 -10.12 2.75
C LEU A 84 -6.54 -10.57 4.20
N VAL A 85 -5.54 -10.09 4.94
CA VAL A 85 -5.43 -10.31 6.38
C VAL A 85 -5.56 -8.96 7.08
N LEU A 86 -6.54 -8.84 7.95
CA LEU A 86 -6.74 -7.64 8.76
C LEU A 86 -5.79 -7.70 9.96
N LEU A 87 -4.88 -6.74 10.06
CA LEU A 87 -4.06 -6.55 11.26
C LEU A 87 -4.64 -5.39 12.07
N SER A 88 -5.16 -5.68 13.26
CA SER A 88 -5.88 -4.71 14.09
C SER A 88 -5.27 -4.54 15.48
N PRO A 89 -5.26 -3.33 16.06
CA PRO A 89 -4.87 -3.14 17.45
C PRO A 89 -5.96 -3.68 18.40
N PRO A 90 -5.64 -3.98 19.67
CA PRO A 90 -6.63 -4.38 20.66
C PRO A 90 -7.74 -3.34 20.80
N GLY A 91 -8.98 -3.81 20.95
CA GLY A 91 -10.15 -2.94 21.11
C GLY A 91 -10.66 -2.29 19.82
N TYR A 92 -9.96 -2.44 18.69
CA TYR A 92 -10.53 -2.11 17.39
C TYR A 92 -11.57 -3.15 16.99
N HIS A 93 -12.77 -2.68 16.65
CA HIS A 93 -13.87 -3.52 16.19
C HIS A 93 -14.28 -3.02 14.80
N PRO A 94 -13.89 -3.71 13.71
CA PRO A 94 -14.33 -3.33 12.37
C PRO A 94 -15.85 -3.47 12.24
N ASP A 95 -16.46 -2.66 11.38
CA ASP A 95 -17.85 -2.91 11.00
C ASP A 95 -17.97 -4.22 10.21
N ALA A 96 -19.20 -4.70 10.02
CA ALA A 96 -19.47 -5.98 9.38
C ALA A 96 -18.98 -6.05 7.92
N VAL A 97 -18.95 -4.91 7.21
CA VAL A 97 -18.51 -4.85 5.80
C VAL A 97 -17.00 -5.02 5.74
N VAL A 98 -16.27 -4.30 6.59
CA VAL A 98 -14.82 -4.46 6.73
C VAL A 98 -14.53 -5.89 7.16
N ALA A 99 -15.13 -6.39 8.23
CA ALA A 99 -14.86 -7.74 8.75
C ALA A 99 -15.07 -8.84 7.68
N ALA A 100 -16.13 -8.74 6.88
CA ALA A 100 -16.44 -9.74 5.84
C ALA A 100 -15.46 -9.71 4.64
N ALA A 101 -14.70 -8.64 4.45
CA ALA A 101 -13.76 -8.49 3.33
C ALA A 101 -12.42 -9.20 3.55
N PHE A 102 -12.10 -9.59 4.79
CA PHE A 102 -10.81 -10.21 5.15
C PHE A 102 -11.01 -11.67 5.54
N GLU A 103 -10.12 -12.54 5.07
CA GLU A 103 -10.18 -13.97 5.39
C GLU A 103 -9.75 -14.26 6.83
N HIS A 104 -8.86 -13.44 7.38
CA HIS A 104 -8.33 -13.57 8.72
C HIS A 104 -8.14 -12.22 9.39
N THR A 105 -8.29 -12.18 10.71
CA THR A 105 -7.98 -11.02 11.54
C THR A 105 -6.94 -11.42 12.58
N LEU A 106 -5.88 -10.62 12.69
CA LEU A 106 -4.81 -10.76 13.68
C LEU A 106 -4.83 -9.53 14.59
N THR A 107 -4.89 -9.74 15.90
CA THR A 107 -4.86 -8.66 16.88
C THR A 107 -3.46 -8.51 17.47
N HIS A 108 -2.89 -7.30 17.43
CA HIS A 108 -1.58 -7.04 18.02
C HIS A 108 -1.41 -5.56 18.41
N ASP A 109 -0.75 -5.30 19.54
CA ASP A 109 -0.50 -3.95 20.08
C ASP A 109 0.48 -3.11 19.24
N LEU A 110 1.15 -3.72 18.26
CA LEU A 110 2.25 -3.14 17.48
C LEU A 110 2.02 -3.43 16.00
N THR A 111 0.80 -3.20 15.52
CA THR A 111 0.38 -3.54 14.15
C THR A 111 1.34 -3.02 13.08
N GLU A 112 1.78 -1.76 13.18
CA GLU A 112 2.72 -1.15 12.23
C GLU A 112 4.05 -1.92 12.19
N ARG A 113 4.65 -2.17 13.37
CA ARG A 113 5.92 -2.88 13.47
C ARG A 113 5.84 -4.31 12.93
N VAL A 114 4.73 -5.00 13.21
CA VAL A 114 4.50 -6.35 12.70
C VAL A 114 4.40 -6.34 11.18
N ALA A 115 3.68 -5.38 10.59
CA ALA A 115 3.60 -5.24 9.13
C ALA A 115 4.99 -5.03 8.51
N ASP A 116 5.78 -4.11 9.07
CA ASP A 116 7.15 -3.82 8.61
C ASP A 116 8.07 -5.05 8.70
N GLU A 117 8.04 -5.75 9.83
CA GLU A 117 8.84 -6.95 10.06
C GLU A 117 8.46 -8.09 9.10
N LEU A 118 7.16 -8.33 8.86
CA LEU A 118 6.68 -9.35 7.92
C LEU A 118 7.10 -9.04 6.48
N VAL A 119 7.00 -7.77 6.07
CA VAL A 119 7.43 -7.32 4.73
C VAL A 119 8.95 -7.50 4.57
N GLY A 120 9.72 -7.17 5.60
CA GLY A 120 11.17 -7.37 5.64
C GLY A 120 11.58 -8.84 5.58
N LEU A 121 10.91 -9.72 6.33
CA LEU A 121 11.20 -11.15 6.39
C LEU A 121 11.02 -11.87 5.03
N LEU A 122 10.01 -11.49 4.26
CA LEU A 122 9.73 -12.13 2.96
C LEU A 122 10.63 -11.64 1.83
N GLY A 123 11.61 -10.77 2.11
CA GLY A 123 12.41 -10.11 1.08
C GLY A 123 11.54 -9.32 0.10
N SER A 124 10.32 -8.94 0.54
CA SER A 124 9.36 -8.19 -0.23
C SER A 124 9.73 -6.72 -0.08
N SER A 125 10.73 -6.24 -0.81
CA SER A 125 11.03 -4.81 -0.94
C SER A 125 9.98 -4.06 -1.78
N TYR A 126 8.75 -4.59 -1.88
CA TYR A 126 7.64 -3.99 -2.59
C TYR A 126 6.86 -3.08 -1.65
N PRO A 127 6.81 -1.78 -1.98
CA PRO A 127 7.16 -0.73 -1.04
C PRO A 127 6.24 -0.73 0.18
N ASP A 128 6.87 -0.65 1.36
CA ASP A 128 6.29 0.08 2.48
C ASP A 128 5.89 1.47 1.96
N PRO A 129 4.60 1.81 1.92
CA PRO A 129 4.15 3.12 1.51
C PRO A 129 4.38 4.13 2.64
N THR A 130 5.51 4.05 3.35
CA THR A 130 6.10 5.04 4.25
C THR A 130 5.03 5.88 4.91
N TRP A 131 4.46 5.29 5.96
CA TRP A 131 3.71 6.04 6.96
C TRP A 131 4.62 7.16 7.43
N SER A 132 4.08 8.39 7.47
CA SER A 132 4.79 9.45 8.15
C SER A 132 4.97 8.97 9.57
N ARG A 133 6.23 8.78 10.02
CA ARG A 133 6.55 8.74 11.44
C ARG A 133 5.94 9.99 12.06
N VAL A 134 4.70 9.91 12.52
CA VAL A 134 4.16 10.87 13.48
C VAL A 134 4.94 10.56 14.74
N ARG A 135 6.10 11.21 14.88
CA ARG A 135 6.72 11.36 16.20
C ARG A 135 5.73 12.17 17.01
N GLY A 136 5.02 11.49 17.90
CA GLY A 136 4.26 12.04 19.01
C GLY A 136 4.51 11.14 20.19
#